data_AF-A0A940SV84-F1
#
_entry.id   AF-A0A940SV84-F1
#
_cell.length_a   1.000
_cell.length_b   1.000
_cell.length_c   1.000
_cell.angle_alpha   90.00
_cell.angle_beta   90.00
_cell.angle_gamma   90.00
#
_symmetry.space_group_name_H-M   'P 1'
#
loop_
_entity.id
_entity.type
_entity.pdbx_description
1 polymer ?
#
loop_
_entity_poly.entity_id
_entity_poly.type
_entity_poly.pdbx_seq_one_letter_code
_entity_poly.pdbx_strand_id
1 'polypeptide(L)'
;MPDFEQLVAFVTEKVMEKLAYEKEQRPLCVLGATTKTLVKRLTDEGYQLVNHPSSDSSLCIAELSLGRLGRIAAMTPKDAEEELILAHLLTKKEVLVNTSGRTYASALGDCPYNMKKKISHLEEEWQRFGAIFMTNPVIKKENRLLSVHHLQEALKDGQRTITVSKETIITPLAKDLIREYQLILIKE
;
A
#
# COMPACT_ATOMS: atom_id res chain seq x y z
N MET A 1 -50.66 3.44 -18.94
CA MET A 1 -50.34 2.88 -17.61
C MET A 1 -48.83 2.96 -17.34
N PRO A 2 -48.24 4.15 -17.15
CA PRO A 2 -46.81 4.33 -16.87
C PRO A 2 -46.43 4.24 -15.37
N ASP A 3 -47.40 4.16 -14.47
CA ASP A 3 -47.20 4.31 -13.01
C ASP A 3 -46.60 3.06 -12.34
N PHE A 4 -46.98 1.86 -12.81
CA PHE A 4 -46.48 0.60 -12.26
C PHE A 4 -45.02 0.31 -12.67
N GLU A 5 -44.65 0.59 -13.92
CA GLU A 5 -43.27 0.41 -14.38
C GLU A 5 -42.30 1.35 -13.67
N GLN A 6 -42.73 2.60 -13.40
CA GLN A 6 -41.94 3.55 -12.62
C GLN A 6 -41.78 3.09 -11.17
N LEU A 7 -42.83 2.54 -10.55
CA LEU A 7 -42.75 1.98 -9.21
C LEU A 7 -41.79 0.78 -9.14
N VAL A 8 -41.86 -0.13 -10.12
CA VAL A 8 -40.94 -1.28 -10.21
C VAL A 8 -39.51 -0.81 -10.42
N ALA A 9 -39.26 0.17 -11.30
CA ALA A 9 -37.93 0.74 -11.50
C ALA A 9 -37.38 1.37 -10.22
N PHE A 10 -38.20 2.14 -9.49
CA PHE A 10 -37.81 2.78 -8.23
C PHE A 10 -37.52 1.74 -7.12
N VAL A 11 -38.36 0.71 -6.99
CA VAL A 11 -38.12 -0.38 -6.03
C VAL A 11 -36.86 -1.15 -6.40
N THR A 12 -36.64 -1.42 -7.69
CA THR A 12 -35.44 -2.11 -8.17
C THR A 12 -34.19 -1.27 -7.91
N GLU A 13 -34.23 0.03 -8.19
CA GLU A 13 -33.14 0.95 -7.88
C GLU A 13 -32.84 0.98 -6.37
N LYS A 14 -33.87 1.07 -5.51
CA LYS A 14 -33.70 1.06 -4.05
C LYS A 14 -33.19 -0.29 -3.51
N VAL A 15 -33.57 -1.41 -4.13
CA VAL A 15 -33.07 -2.74 -3.80
C VAL A 15 -31.61 -2.90 -4.27
N MET A 16 -31.28 -2.43 -5.48
CA MET A 16 -29.93 -2.45 -6.01
C MET A 16 -28.99 -1.52 -5.23
N GLU A 17 -29.46 -0.36 -4.78
CA GLU A 17 -28.73 0.50 -3.84
C GLU A 17 -28.46 -0.26 -2.53
N LYS A 18 -29.49 -0.88 -1.92
CA LYS A 18 -29.31 -1.65 -0.68
C LYS A 18 -28.34 -2.82 -0.84
N LEU A 19 -28.43 -3.57 -1.94
CA LEU A 19 -27.52 -4.67 -2.25
C LEU A 19 -26.09 -4.20 -2.56
N ALA A 20 -25.93 -3.02 -3.18
CA ALA A 20 -24.62 -2.41 -3.40
C ALA A 20 -23.96 -1.94 -2.08
N TYR A 21 -24.76 -1.58 -1.09
CA TYR A 21 -24.31 -1.29 0.28
C TYR A 21 -24.08 -2.55 1.13
N GLU A 22 -24.77 -3.66 0.83
CA GLU A 22 -24.46 -5.01 1.34
C GLU A 22 -23.28 -5.64 0.59
N LYS A 23 -22.19 -4.89 0.37
CA LYS A 23 -20.88 -5.55 0.29
C LYS A 23 -20.68 -6.21 1.64
N GLU A 24 -20.77 -7.55 1.69
CA GLU A 24 -20.43 -8.36 2.86
C GLU A 24 -19.15 -7.82 3.49
N GLN A 25 -19.29 -7.04 4.56
CA GLN A 25 -18.14 -6.39 5.15
C GLN A 25 -17.33 -7.49 5.81
N ARG A 26 -16.08 -7.64 5.36
CA ARG A 26 -15.22 -8.73 5.79
C ARG A 26 -14.77 -8.44 7.24
N PRO A 27 -15.13 -9.26 8.24
CA PRO A 27 -14.74 -9.02 9.62
C PRO A 27 -13.22 -9.11 9.74
N LEU A 28 -12.61 -8.10 10.35
CA LEU A 28 -11.16 -7.97 10.48
C LEU A 28 -10.80 -7.57 11.91
N CYS A 29 -9.99 -8.40 12.58
CA CYS A 29 -9.45 -8.07 13.88
C CYS A 29 -8.07 -7.43 13.74
N VAL A 30 -7.87 -6.27 14.38
CA VAL A 30 -6.56 -5.59 14.36
C VAL A 30 -5.77 -5.96 15.61
N LEU A 31 -4.56 -6.47 15.41
CA LEU A 31 -3.62 -6.83 16.45
C LEU A 31 -2.61 -5.69 16.66
N GLY A 32 -2.56 -5.16 17.88
CA GLY A 32 -1.72 -4.02 18.26
C GLY A 32 -2.44 -2.67 18.22
N ALA A 33 -1.67 -1.58 18.29
CA ALA A 33 -2.21 -0.23 18.37
C ALA A 33 -2.82 0.24 17.04
N THR A 34 -4.08 0.68 17.07
CA THR A 34 -4.77 1.22 15.91
C THR A 34 -4.46 2.71 15.72
N THR A 35 -4.20 3.11 14.47
CA THR A 35 -4.06 4.52 14.08
C THR A 35 -5.26 4.93 13.22
N LYS A 36 -5.64 6.21 13.25
CA LYS A 36 -6.77 6.72 12.44
C LYS A 36 -6.57 6.46 10.95
N THR A 37 -5.32 6.54 10.47
CA THR A 37 -4.96 6.28 9.08
C THR A 37 -5.11 4.80 8.71
N LEU A 38 -4.67 3.88 9.58
CA LEU A 38 -4.85 2.45 9.37
C LEU A 38 -6.34 2.07 9.36
N VAL A 39 -7.10 2.56 10.35
CA VAL A 39 -8.55 2.29 10.44
C VAL A 39 -9.26 2.75 9.17
N LYS A 40 -9.02 4.00 8.75
CA LYS A 40 -9.62 4.54 7.52
C LYS A 40 -9.29 3.68 6.31
N ARG A 41 -8.03 3.30 6.13
CA ARG A 41 -7.60 2.44 5.01
C ARG A 41 -8.34 1.11 4.99
N LEU A 42 -8.42 0.44 6.13
CA LEU A 42 -9.10 -0.87 6.23
C LEU A 42 -10.60 -0.74 5.93
N THR A 43 -11.25 0.33 6.41
CA THR A 43 -12.66 0.61 6.09
C THR A 43 -12.85 0.93 4.60
N ASP A 44 -11.95 1.72 3.99
CA ASP A 44 -11.97 2.03 2.56
C ASP A 44 -11.76 0.75 1.69
N GLU A 45 -11.00 -0.23 2.18
CA GLU A 45 -10.80 -1.56 1.58
C GLU A 45 -11.98 -2.54 1.84
N GLY A 46 -13.01 -2.10 2.56
CA GLY A 46 -14.26 -2.84 2.80
C GLY A 46 -14.24 -3.79 4.00
N TYR A 47 -13.33 -3.59 4.95
CA TYR A 47 -13.28 -4.38 6.18
C TYR A 47 -14.13 -3.78 7.30
N GLN A 48 -14.80 -4.65 8.07
CA GLN A 48 -15.47 -4.31 9.32
C GLN A 48 -14.55 -4.63 10.49
N LEU A 49 -14.12 -3.62 11.24
CA LEU A 49 -13.22 -3.84 12.38
C LEU A 49 -13.97 -4.49 13.55
N VAL A 50 -13.43 -5.60 14.03
CA VAL A 50 -13.93 -6.32 15.20
C VAL A 50 -12.90 -6.32 16.33
N ASN A 51 -13.38 -6.18 17.57
CA ASN A 51 -12.51 -6.11 18.75
C ASN A 51 -11.92 -7.47 19.14
N HIS A 52 -12.58 -8.56 18.76
CA HIS A 52 -12.16 -9.92 19.08
C HIS A 52 -12.17 -10.77 17.81
N PRO A 53 -11.14 -11.62 17.61
CA PRO A 53 -11.08 -12.51 16.47
C PRO A 53 -12.16 -13.61 16.62
N SER A 54 -13.07 -13.68 15.67
CA SER A 54 -13.98 -14.83 15.51
C SER A 54 -13.35 -15.89 14.60
N SER A 55 -13.98 -17.07 14.48
CA SER A 55 -13.52 -18.12 13.56
C SER A 55 -13.41 -17.63 12.11
N ASP A 56 -14.22 -16.65 11.72
CA ASP A 56 -14.33 -16.19 10.34
C ASP A 56 -13.64 -14.84 10.12
N SER A 57 -13.00 -14.29 11.15
CA SER A 57 -12.31 -13.00 11.07
C SER A 57 -10.95 -13.13 10.38
N SER A 58 -10.66 -12.21 9.46
CA SER A 58 -9.29 -11.93 9.00
C SER A 58 -8.50 -11.24 10.12
N LEU A 59 -7.16 -11.25 10.02
CA LEU A 59 -6.29 -10.52 10.93
C LEU A 59 -5.55 -9.39 10.23
N CYS A 60 -5.37 -8.27 10.93
CA CYS A 60 -4.44 -7.21 10.53
C CYS A 60 -3.44 -6.93 11.63
N ILE A 61 -2.16 -7.14 11.34
CA ILE A 61 -1.06 -6.82 12.26
C ILE A 61 -0.72 -5.35 12.08
N ALA A 62 -1.10 -4.54 13.07
CA ALA A 62 -0.84 -3.09 13.05
C ALA A 62 0.64 -2.77 13.24
N GLU A 63 1.33 -3.55 14.08
CA GLU A 63 2.75 -3.40 14.40
C GLU A 63 3.47 -4.75 14.30
N LEU A 64 4.57 -4.78 13.54
CA LEU A 64 5.36 -5.99 13.34
C LEU A 64 6.80 -5.76 13.79
N SER A 65 7.21 -6.47 14.84
CA SER A 65 8.60 -6.50 15.29
C SER A 65 9.41 -7.55 14.55
N LEU A 66 10.73 -7.34 14.46
CA LEU A 66 11.63 -8.31 13.84
C LEU A 66 11.63 -9.65 14.58
N GLY A 67 11.49 -9.61 15.92
CA GLY A 67 11.38 -10.81 16.73
C GLY A 67 10.15 -11.64 16.41
N ARG A 68 8.99 -10.99 16.24
CA ARG A 68 7.75 -11.66 15.83
C ARG A 68 7.87 -12.22 14.41
N LEU A 69 8.40 -11.43 13.48
CA LEU A 69 8.67 -11.86 12.11
C LEU A 69 9.49 -13.17 12.09
N GLY A 70 10.62 -13.18 12.79
CA GLY A 70 11.50 -14.36 12.86
C GLY A 70 10.86 -15.57 13.53
N ARG A 71 10.11 -15.37 14.62
CA ARG A 71 9.45 -16.46 15.35
C ARG A 71 8.37 -17.16 14.55
N ILE A 72 7.46 -16.41 13.94
CA ILE A 72 6.40 -16.98 13.09
C ILE A 72 7.00 -17.64 11.85
N ALA A 73 8.04 -17.04 11.25
CA ALA A 73 8.76 -17.65 10.12
C ALA A 73 9.35 -19.02 10.52
N ALA A 74 9.88 -19.12 11.74
CA ALA A 74 10.38 -20.37 12.32
C ALA A 74 9.30 -21.25 12.98
N MET A 75 8.02 -20.90 12.87
CA MET A 75 6.89 -21.59 13.53
C MET A 75 7.05 -21.79 15.04
N THR A 76 7.61 -20.79 15.73
CA THR A 76 7.87 -20.79 17.19
C THR A 76 7.18 -19.59 17.86
N PRO A 77 5.83 -19.57 17.92
CA PRO A 77 5.10 -18.45 18.52
C PRO A 77 5.44 -18.33 20.02
N LYS A 78 5.51 -17.10 20.52
CA LYS A 78 5.87 -16.82 21.92
C LYS A 78 4.66 -16.61 22.83
N ASP A 79 3.56 -16.09 22.29
CA ASP A 79 2.38 -15.69 23.04
C ASP A 79 1.09 -16.06 22.27
N ALA A 80 -0.05 -15.90 22.94
CA ALA A 80 -1.36 -16.25 22.37
C ALA A 80 -1.70 -15.46 21.09
N GLU A 81 -1.18 -14.23 20.94
CA GLU A 81 -1.38 -13.44 19.74
C GLU A 81 -0.56 -14.01 18.57
N GLU A 82 0.69 -14.40 18.81
CA GLU A 82 1.53 -15.09 17.83
C GLU A 82 1.00 -16.49 17.46
N GLU A 83 0.44 -17.22 18.42
CA GLU A 83 -0.25 -18.50 18.17
C GLU A 83 -1.45 -18.30 17.24
N LEU A 84 -2.25 -17.25 17.49
CA LEU A 84 -3.38 -16.90 16.64
C LEU A 84 -2.96 -16.55 15.21
N ILE A 85 -1.90 -15.74 15.06
CA ILE A 85 -1.33 -15.38 13.75
C ILE A 85 -0.89 -16.65 13.01
N LEU A 86 -0.13 -17.52 13.68
CA LEU A 86 0.36 -18.76 13.09
C LEU A 86 -0.80 -19.67 12.67
N ALA A 87 -1.83 -19.81 13.51
CA ALA A 87 -3.02 -20.60 13.20
C ALA A 87 -3.76 -20.07 11.95
N HIS A 88 -3.85 -18.75 11.76
CA HIS A 88 -4.44 -18.16 10.56
C HIS A 88 -3.61 -18.46 9.32
N LEU A 89 -2.27 -18.32 9.39
CA LEU A 89 -1.38 -18.63 8.29
C LEU A 89 -1.43 -20.12 7.90
N LEU A 90 -1.47 -21.02 8.88
CA LEU A 90 -1.59 -22.47 8.66
C LEU A 90 -2.92 -22.85 7.99
N THR A 91 -4.00 -22.17 8.35
CA THR A 91 -5.34 -22.40 7.78
C THR A 91 -5.62 -21.57 6.52
N LYS A 92 -4.60 -20.87 5.98
CA LYS A 92 -4.72 -19.99 4.80
C LYS A 92 -5.78 -18.90 4.95
N LYS A 93 -6.09 -18.51 6.19
CA LYS A 93 -6.91 -17.33 6.47
C LYS A 93 -6.08 -16.08 6.26
N GLU A 94 -6.77 -15.02 5.88
CA GLU A 94 -6.14 -13.76 5.51
C GLU A 94 -5.45 -13.10 6.72
N VAL A 95 -4.16 -12.80 6.55
CA VAL A 95 -3.34 -12.07 7.51
C VAL A 95 -2.71 -10.88 6.79
N LEU A 96 -3.21 -9.69 7.08
CA LEU A 96 -2.69 -8.42 6.59
C LEU A 96 -1.57 -7.92 7.51
N VAL A 97 -0.51 -7.36 6.94
CA VAL A 97 0.59 -6.72 7.68
C VAL A 97 0.66 -5.26 7.29
N ASN A 98 0.52 -4.37 8.26
CA ASN A 98 0.74 -2.95 8.04
C ASN A 98 2.23 -2.65 7.86
N THR A 99 2.65 -2.39 6.62
CA THR A 99 4.07 -2.13 6.30
C THR A 99 4.63 -0.87 7.00
N SER A 100 3.76 0.09 7.34
CA SER A 100 4.13 1.31 8.07
C SER A 100 4.38 1.04 9.56
N GLY A 101 3.83 -0.04 10.11
CA GLY A 101 4.00 -0.44 11.50
C GLY A 101 5.17 -1.40 11.75
N ARG A 102 6.03 -1.62 10.76
CA ARG A 102 7.25 -2.43 10.93
C ARG A 102 8.24 -1.67 11.80
N THR A 103 8.40 -2.08 13.05
CA THR A 103 9.28 -1.38 14.00
C THR A 103 10.77 -1.48 13.63
N TYR A 104 11.12 -2.46 12.78
CA TYR A 104 12.47 -2.64 12.24
C TYR A 104 12.74 -1.87 10.95
N ALA A 105 11.75 -1.20 10.35
CA ALA A 105 11.91 -0.53 9.06
C ALA A 105 12.91 0.63 9.09
N SER A 106 12.97 1.39 10.19
CA SER A 106 13.97 2.46 10.37
C SER A 106 15.39 1.91 10.45
N ALA A 107 15.57 0.80 11.18
CA ALA A 107 16.86 0.13 11.33
C ALA A 107 17.36 -0.50 10.03
N LEU A 108 16.47 -0.78 9.06
CA LEU A 108 16.88 -1.30 7.76
C LEU A 108 17.72 -0.29 6.96
N GLY A 109 17.64 1.03 7.17
CA GLY A 109 18.44 1.99 6.40
C GLY A 109 19.95 1.77 6.53
N ASP A 110 20.41 1.69 7.78
CA ASP A 110 21.83 1.64 8.16
C ASP A 110 22.38 0.20 8.28
N CYS A 111 21.51 -0.79 8.09
CA CYS A 111 21.83 -2.19 8.27
C CYS A 111 22.78 -2.74 7.17
N PRO A 112 23.75 -3.62 7.51
CA PRO A 112 24.56 -4.32 6.53
C PRO A 112 23.73 -5.13 5.51
N TYR A 113 24.23 -5.24 4.28
CA TYR A 113 23.51 -5.88 3.17
C TYR A 113 23.00 -7.29 3.50
N ASN A 114 23.83 -8.15 4.10
CA ASN A 114 23.44 -9.53 4.40
C ASN A 114 22.29 -9.60 5.42
N MET A 115 22.23 -8.65 6.34
CA MET A 115 21.18 -8.60 7.35
C MET A 115 19.88 -8.02 6.75
N LYS A 116 19.97 -7.00 5.88
CA LYS A 116 18.84 -6.58 5.03
C LYS A 116 18.27 -7.76 4.25
N LYS A 117 19.13 -8.52 3.56
CA LYS A 117 18.76 -9.69 2.77
C LYS A 117 18.09 -10.77 3.63
N LYS A 118 18.60 -11.03 4.84
CA LYS A 118 17.99 -12.00 5.76
C LYS A 118 16.59 -11.56 6.21
N ILE A 119 16.39 -10.27 6.50
CA ILE A 119 15.09 -9.72 6.89
C ILE A 119 14.10 -9.81 5.73
N SER A 120 14.50 -9.42 4.52
CA SER A 120 13.67 -9.56 3.32
C SER A 120 13.26 -11.01 3.09
N HIS A 121 14.16 -11.97 3.31
CA HIS A 121 13.84 -13.38 3.19
C HIS A 121 12.77 -13.83 4.21
N LEU A 122 12.79 -13.33 5.44
CA LEU A 122 11.75 -13.63 6.43
C LEU A 122 10.38 -13.05 6.02
N GLU A 123 10.36 -11.85 5.43
CA GLU A 123 9.12 -11.26 4.90
C GLU A 123 8.58 -12.09 3.72
N GLU A 124 9.45 -12.56 2.83
CA GLU A 124 9.09 -13.47 1.73
C GLU A 124 8.53 -14.81 2.25
N GLU A 125 9.09 -15.37 3.33
CA GLU A 125 8.56 -16.59 3.95
C GLU A 125 7.12 -16.40 4.44
N TRP A 126 6.85 -15.28 5.12
CA TRP A 126 5.49 -14.92 5.54
C TRP A 126 4.54 -14.78 4.34
N GLN A 127 4.99 -14.14 3.26
CA GLN A 127 4.20 -14.04 2.03
C GLN A 127 3.90 -15.42 1.42
N ARG A 128 4.86 -16.35 1.44
CA ARG A 128 4.65 -17.75 1.00
C ARG A 128 3.67 -18.50 1.90
N PHE A 129 3.63 -18.17 3.20
CA PHE A 129 2.63 -18.71 4.11
C PHE A 129 1.22 -18.17 3.81
N GLY A 130 1.12 -16.97 3.25
CA GLY A 130 -0.14 -16.33 2.85
C GLY A 130 -0.35 -14.93 3.43
N ALA A 131 0.65 -14.36 4.10
CA ALA A 131 0.55 -13.01 4.63
C ALA A 131 0.59 -11.96 3.51
N ILE A 132 -0.24 -10.92 3.62
CA ILE A 132 -0.32 -9.83 2.67
C ILE A 132 0.29 -8.59 3.32
N PHE A 133 1.47 -8.18 2.85
CA PHE A 133 2.09 -6.93 3.29
C PHE A 133 1.44 -5.77 2.57
N MET A 134 0.65 -4.97 3.31
CA MET A 134 -0.08 -3.82 2.81
C MET A 134 0.91 -2.72 2.44
N THR A 135 1.38 -2.73 1.19
CA THR A 135 2.19 -1.63 0.66
C THR A 135 1.37 -0.36 0.77
N ASN A 136 1.91 0.69 1.39
CA ASN A 136 1.35 2.01 1.11
C ASN A 136 1.47 2.24 -0.40
N PRO A 137 0.52 2.94 -1.03
CA PRO A 137 0.82 3.55 -2.32
C PRO A 137 2.05 4.41 -2.08
N VAL A 138 3.21 3.89 -2.48
CA VAL A 138 4.43 4.67 -2.54
C VAL A 138 4.04 5.75 -3.52
N ILE A 139 3.82 6.97 -3.05
CA ILE A 139 4.02 8.14 -3.89
C ILE A 139 5.46 7.94 -4.32
N LYS A 140 5.65 7.35 -5.51
CA LYS A 140 6.97 7.29 -6.13
C LYS A 140 7.40 8.75 -6.10
N LYS A 141 8.37 9.07 -5.26
CA LYS A 141 9.24 10.20 -5.55
C LYS A 141 9.90 9.79 -6.85
N GLU A 142 9.23 10.05 -7.96
CA GLU A 142 9.90 10.17 -9.24
C GLU A 142 10.92 11.27 -8.99
N ASN A 143 12.16 10.88 -8.74
CA ASN A 143 13.28 11.72 -9.10
C ASN A 143 13.16 11.88 -10.62
N ARG A 144 12.33 12.83 -11.06
CA ARG A 144 12.15 13.15 -12.46
C ARG A 144 13.51 13.65 -12.92
N LEU A 145 14.22 12.79 -13.63
CA LEU A 145 15.47 13.12 -14.29
C LEU A 145 15.09 13.82 -15.59
N LEU A 146 15.43 15.10 -15.71
CA LEU A 146 15.31 15.81 -16.97
C LEU A 146 16.55 15.48 -17.80
N SER A 147 16.37 14.58 -18.77
CA SER A 147 17.40 14.14 -19.70
C SER A 147 17.29 14.90 -21.03
N VAL A 148 18.35 14.81 -21.85
CA VAL A 148 18.38 15.37 -23.22
C VAL A 148 17.22 14.87 -24.08
N HIS A 149 16.84 13.61 -23.93
CA HIS A 149 15.77 13.01 -24.72
C HIS A 149 14.43 13.71 -24.48
N HIS A 150 14.11 14.01 -23.20
CA HIS A 150 12.88 14.71 -22.84
C HIS A 150 12.84 16.13 -23.43
N LEU A 151 13.99 16.82 -23.51
CA LEU A 151 14.08 18.14 -24.12
C LEU A 151 13.96 18.10 -25.65
N GLN A 152 14.52 17.07 -26.29
CA GLN A 152 14.43 16.89 -27.74
C GLN A 152 13.01 16.58 -28.20
N GLU A 153 12.23 15.84 -27.42
CA GLU A 153 10.81 15.60 -27.69
C GLU A 153 9.99 16.89 -27.55
N ALA A 154 10.18 17.65 -26.47
CA ALA A 154 9.51 18.95 -26.29
C ALA A 154 9.86 19.94 -27.42
N LEU A 155 11.11 19.95 -27.89
CA LEU A 155 11.55 20.78 -29.02
C LEU A 155 10.92 20.34 -30.36
N LYS A 156 10.73 19.04 -30.59
CA LYS A 156 10.01 18.52 -31.78
C LYS A 156 8.55 18.98 -31.79
N ASP A 157 7.94 19.07 -30.61
CA ASP A 157 6.57 19.57 -30.44
C ASP A 157 6.49 21.11 -30.39
N GLY A 158 7.61 21.82 -30.64
CA GLY A 158 7.68 23.28 -30.68
C GLY A 158 7.58 23.97 -29.31
N GLN A 159 7.62 23.21 -28.21
CA GLN A 159 7.57 23.75 -26.85
C GLN A 159 8.94 24.30 -26.45
N ARG A 160 8.98 25.60 -26.14
CA ARG A 160 10.18 26.29 -25.61
C ARG A 160 10.15 26.50 -24.10
N THR A 161 9.02 26.22 -23.46
CA THR A 161 8.82 26.39 -22.02
C THR A 161 8.54 25.03 -21.40
N ILE A 162 9.35 24.65 -20.42
CA ILE A 162 9.27 23.33 -19.78
C ILE A 162 9.07 23.55 -18.28
N THR A 163 7.92 23.10 -17.79
CA THR A 163 7.58 23.12 -16.36
C THR A 163 8.08 21.84 -15.71
N VAL A 164 8.90 21.98 -14.66
CA VAL A 164 9.44 20.86 -13.89
C VAL A 164 9.22 21.09 -12.40
N SER A 165 9.22 20.02 -11.61
CA SER A 165 9.12 20.18 -10.15
C SER A 165 10.43 20.69 -9.55
N LYS A 166 10.39 21.39 -8.42
CA LYS A 166 11.58 21.85 -7.68
C LYS A 166 12.58 20.73 -7.35
N GLU A 167 12.12 19.49 -7.20
CA GLU A 167 12.95 18.31 -6.90
C GLU A 167 13.59 17.65 -8.14
N THR A 168 13.33 18.18 -9.35
CA THR A 168 13.82 17.61 -10.63
C THR A 168 15.34 17.78 -10.78
N ILE A 169 16.05 16.66 -11.02
CA ILE A 169 17.50 16.65 -11.27
C ILE A 169 17.72 16.84 -12.78
N ILE A 170 18.41 17.92 -13.14
CA ILE A 170 18.75 18.24 -14.54
C ILE A 170 20.16 17.71 -14.82
N THR A 171 20.28 16.81 -15.81
CA THR A 171 21.59 16.26 -16.19
C THR A 171 22.49 17.33 -16.82
N PRO A 172 23.84 17.19 -16.77
CA PRO A 172 24.75 18.16 -17.38
C PRO A 172 24.44 18.44 -18.85
N LEU A 173 24.23 17.37 -19.64
CA LEU A 173 23.90 17.49 -21.06
C LEU A 173 22.55 18.19 -21.30
N ALA A 174 21.56 18.00 -20.41
CA ALA A 174 20.30 18.71 -20.52
C ALA A 174 20.48 20.21 -20.26
N LYS A 175 21.35 20.61 -19.32
CA LYS A 175 21.68 22.03 -19.08
C LYS A 175 22.32 22.69 -20.30
N ASP A 176 23.21 21.96 -20.98
CA ASP A 176 23.88 22.46 -22.18
C ASP A 176 22.85 22.71 -23.29
N LEU A 177 21.90 21.80 -23.47
CA LEU A 177 20.85 21.91 -24.48
C LEU A 177 19.84 23.04 -24.16
N ILE A 178 19.48 23.22 -22.89
CA ILE A 178 18.65 24.37 -22.45
C ILE A 178 19.32 25.70 -22.82
N ARG A 179 20.64 25.78 -22.64
CA ARG A 179 21.43 26.99 -22.96
C ARG A 179 21.51 27.22 -24.46
N GLU A 180 21.76 26.17 -25.24
CA GLU A 180 21.89 26.23 -26.70
C GLU A 180 20.60 26.66 -27.38
N TYR A 181 19.45 26.11 -26.95
CA TYR A 181 18.14 26.38 -27.55
C TYR A 181 17.33 27.47 -26.82
N GLN A 182 17.93 28.14 -25.82
CA GLN A 182 17.29 29.16 -24.99
C GLN A 182 15.92 28.74 -24.42
N LEU A 183 15.85 27.52 -23.88
CA LEU A 183 14.63 27.00 -23.27
C LEU A 183 14.33 27.69 -21.93
N ILE A 184 13.06 27.98 -21.68
CA ILE A 184 12.59 28.58 -20.42
C ILE A 184 12.15 27.46 -19.47
N LEU A 185 12.78 27.40 -18.30
CA LEU A 185 12.51 26.38 -17.29
C LEU A 185 11.73 27.00 -16.12
N ILE A 186 10.50 26.54 -15.91
CA ILE A 186 9.65 26.97 -14.80
C ILE A 186 9.67 25.88 -13.74
N LYS A 187 10.09 26.22 -12.51
CA LYS A 187 10.12 25.28 -11.38
C LYS A 187 8.91 25.49 -10.48
N GLU A 188 8.05 24.48 -10.38
CA GLU A 188 6.91 24.43 -9.45
C GLU A 188 7.26 23.74 -8.13
#